data_AF-A0AAD9Z8L4-F1
#
_entry.id   AF-A0AAD9Z8L4-F1
#
_cell.length_a   1.000
_cell.length_b   1.000
_cell.length_c   1.000
_cell.angle_alpha   90.00
_cell.angle_beta   90.00
_cell.angle_gamma   90.00
#
_symmetry.space_group_name_H-M   'P 1'
#
loop_
_entity.id
_entity.type
_entity.pdbx_description
1 polymer ?
#
loop_
_entity_poly.entity_id
_entity_poly.type
_entity_poly.pdbx_seq_one_letter_code
_entity_poly.pdbx_strand_id
1 'polypeptide(L)'
;MPPRIQLLQTGRSIAIRSKTSRPLSYPTPLCLRLQQKRMITADQKPLPEAEQNPGPNQEQLPHVSEEAATTGKITGEGGPEVEQGTPVQEVLKRDEKAQENAPKVMQDDAKPSAPKGTRLYSTSARRLAQTQAIINLGPAELEPSGQIYGLPELPLPSTSHIKHRYDPIIKQVTNLLMQDGKLSVAQRNMAMILERLRTAPPPTPDPRRPLLPGAPPTTHLPLNPILYLTLAIDSVAPLLRIRSQKGAAGGGVALQIPIPLGLRQRRRTAVMWILDAATKKRSKGSGRTMFAHKVADELISIAEGKSSVWEKRGGVHRLGVASRANLSFGNRRRPK
;
A
#
# COMPACT_ATOMS: atom_id res chain seq x y z
N MET A 1 -20.78 -17.09 -64.89
CA MET A 1 -20.68 -15.64 -65.17
C MET A 1 -20.29 -14.93 -63.89
N PRO A 2 -19.21 -14.13 -63.87
CA PRO A 2 -18.86 -13.32 -62.69
C PRO A 2 -19.75 -12.06 -62.62
N PRO A 3 -20.07 -11.52 -61.43
CA PRO A 3 -20.90 -10.33 -61.30
C PRO A 3 -20.16 -9.05 -61.73
N ARG A 4 -20.84 -8.23 -62.54
CA ARG A 4 -20.34 -6.94 -63.06
C ARG A 4 -20.14 -5.92 -61.94
N ILE A 5 -18.97 -5.30 -61.91
CA ILE A 5 -18.62 -4.16 -61.05
C ILE A 5 -19.28 -2.90 -61.61
N GLN A 6 -20.16 -2.25 -60.83
CA GLN A 6 -20.79 -0.97 -61.19
C GLN A 6 -19.84 0.19 -60.87
N LEU A 7 -19.34 0.86 -61.92
CA LEU A 7 -18.38 1.97 -61.87
C LEU A 7 -19.01 3.37 -61.72
N LEU A 8 -20.16 3.49 -61.05
CA LEU A 8 -20.80 4.78 -60.80
C LEU A 8 -21.14 4.90 -59.32
N GLN A 9 -20.10 5.12 -58.52
CA GLN A 9 -20.22 5.49 -57.12
C GLN A 9 -20.34 7.01 -57.05
N THR A 10 -21.55 7.49 -56.76
CA THR A 10 -21.82 8.89 -56.45
C THR A 10 -21.02 9.29 -55.20
N GLY A 11 -20.27 10.39 -55.31
CA GLY A 11 -19.38 10.89 -54.28
C GLY A 11 -20.12 11.16 -52.97
N ARG A 12 -19.71 10.47 -51.90
CA ARG A 12 -20.11 10.83 -50.53
C ARG A 12 -19.44 12.15 -50.19
N SER A 13 -20.25 13.19 -49.97
CA SER A 13 -19.78 14.46 -49.42
C SER A 13 -19.21 14.24 -48.01
N ILE A 14 -17.92 14.49 -47.85
CA ILE A 14 -17.27 14.47 -46.55
C ILE A 14 -17.68 15.78 -45.85
N ALA A 15 -18.55 15.69 -44.85
CA ALA A 15 -18.84 16.81 -43.96
C ALA A 15 -17.58 17.11 -43.12
N ILE A 16 -16.87 18.19 -43.47
CA ILE A 16 -15.75 18.71 -42.69
C ILE A 16 -16.32 19.31 -41.41
N ARG A 17 -16.22 18.59 -40.30
CA ARG A 17 -16.52 19.13 -38.97
C ARG A 17 -15.42 20.11 -38.58
N SER A 18 -15.74 21.39 -38.47
CA SER A 18 -14.83 22.38 -37.89
C SER A 18 -14.47 21.96 -36.46
N LYS A 19 -13.16 21.93 -36.14
CA LYS A 19 -12.70 21.71 -34.77
C LYS A 19 -13.23 22.83 -33.89
N THR A 20 -13.83 22.49 -32.76
CA THR A 20 -14.15 23.45 -31.70
C THR A 20 -12.87 24.14 -31.25
N SER A 21 -12.84 25.47 -31.33
CA SER A 21 -11.81 26.33 -30.74
C SER A 21 -11.61 25.93 -29.27
N ARG A 22 -10.37 25.62 -28.88
CA ARG A 22 -10.01 25.50 -27.47
C ARG A 22 -10.07 26.91 -26.86
N PRO A 23 -10.72 27.13 -25.71
CA PRO A 23 -10.57 28.41 -25.02
C PRO A 23 -9.09 28.61 -24.69
N LEU A 24 -8.60 29.84 -24.90
CA LEU A 24 -7.24 30.24 -24.53
C LEU A 24 -6.99 29.84 -23.07
N SER A 25 -5.96 29.02 -22.86
CA SER A 25 -5.41 28.82 -21.53
C SER A 25 -4.84 30.15 -21.06
N TYR A 26 -5.40 30.70 -19.98
CA TYR A 26 -4.75 31.77 -19.23
C TYR A 26 -3.34 31.31 -18.83
N PRO A 27 -2.31 32.17 -18.94
CA PRO A 27 -0.97 31.80 -18.50
C PRO A 27 -1.00 31.57 -16.99
N THR A 28 -0.78 30.32 -16.59
CA THR A 28 -0.42 30.02 -15.19
C THR A 28 0.83 30.81 -14.85
N PRO A 29 0.89 31.52 -13.71
CA PRO A 29 2.12 32.19 -13.32
C PRO A 29 3.23 31.13 -13.25
N LEU A 30 4.39 31.49 -13.80
CA LEU A 30 5.63 30.74 -13.75
C LEU A 30 5.97 30.46 -12.27
N CYS A 31 5.48 29.35 -11.74
CA CYS A 31 6.01 28.80 -10.52
C CYS A 31 7.37 28.22 -10.90
N LEU A 32 8.43 28.93 -10.52
CA LEU A 32 9.80 28.43 -10.58
C LEU A 32 9.81 27.06 -9.90
N ARG A 33 9.82 25.99 -10.70
CA ARG A 33 10.16 24.66 -10.21
C ARG A 33 11.61 24.74 -9.76
N LEU A 34 11.82 25.02 -8.49
CA LEU A 34 13.04 24.62 -7.80
C LEU A 34 13.15 23.12 -8.00
N GLN A 35 14.06 22.71 -8.88
CA GLN A 35 14.49 21.32 -8.91
C GLN A 35 15.04 21.01 -7.51
N GLN A 36 14.32 20.19 -6.75
CA GLN A 36 14.87 19.56 -5.58
C GLN A 36 16.03 18.67 -6.06
N LYS A 37 17.26 19.19 -5.97
CA LYS A 37 18.43 18.34 -5.82
C LYS A 37 18.16 17.49 -4.58
N ARG A 38 17.98 16.18 -4.78
CA ARG A 38 17.99 15.21 -3.69
C ARG A 38 19.38 15.25 -3.07
N MET A 39 19.54 16.04 -2.01
CA MET A 39 20.58 15.81 -1.03
C MET A 39 20.11 14.59 -0.24
N ILE A 40 20.86 13.49 -0.33
CA ILE A 40 20.68 12.34 0.53
C ILE A 40 21.20 12.77 1.90
N THR A 41 20.35 13.42 2.69
CA THR A 41 20.53 13.52 4.13
C THR A 41 19.68 12.42 4.75
N ALA A 42 20.34 11.53 5.48
CA ALA A 42 19.71 10.43 6.20
C ALA A 42 18.55 10.96 7.06
N ASP A 43 17.35 10.41 6.86
CA ASP A 43 16.20 10.66 7.71
C ASP A 43 16.59 10.26 9.16
N GLN A 44 16.84 11.25 10.01
CA GLN A 44 16.92 11.06 11.45
C GLN A 44 15.50 10.84 11.98
N LYS A 45 14.99 9.63 11.80
CA LYS A 45 13.97 9.12 12.72
C LYS A 45 14.68 8.86 14.05
N PRO A 46 14.14 9.30 15.20
CA PRO A 46 14.67 8.85 16.49
C PRO A 46 14.54 7.33 16.53
N LEU A 47 15.68 6.65 16.58
CA LEU A 47 15.74 5.22 16.86
C LEU A 47 15.21 5.01 18.29
N PRO A 48 14.54 3.88 18.58
CA PRO A 48 14.15 3.57 19.95
C PRO A 48 15.41 3.54 20.82
N GLU A 49 15.39 4.29 21.93
CA GLU A 49 16.45 4.28 22.92
C GLU A 49 16.65 2.85 23.41
N ALA A 50 17.88 2.33 23.26
CA ALA A 50 18.23 1.05 23.83
C ALA A 50 18.38 1.23 25.34
N GLU A 51 17.59 0.49 26.12
CA GLU A 51 17.81 0.34 27.55
C GLU A 51 19.23 -0.18 27.78
N GLN A 52 20.12 0.71 28.20
CA GLN A 52 21.47 0.36 28.61
C GLN A 52 21.38 -0.29 29.98
N ASN A 53 21.21 -1.60 30.03
CA ASN A 53 21.50 -2.35 31.24
C ASN A 53 23.02 -2.28 31.47
N PRO A 54 23.49 -1.65 32.56
CA PRO A 54 24.92 -1.60 32.85
C PRO A 54 25.46 -3.02 33.02
N GLY A 55 26.63 -3.29 32.43
CA GLY A 55 27.27 -4.59 32.54
C GLY A 55 27.69 -4.90 33.98
N PRO A 56 27.99 -6.16 34.32
CA PRO A 56 28.18 -6.63 35.70
C PRO A 56 29.32 -5.96 36.50
N ASN A 57 30.11 -5.07 35.89
CA ASN A 57 31.22 -4.34 36.53
C ASN A 57 31.17 -2.81 36.27
N GLN A 58 30.01 -2.25 35.95
CA GLN A 58 29.85 -0.81 35.68
C GLN A 58 29.11 -0.03 36.78
N GLU A 59 28.74 -0.68 37.88
CA GLU A 59 28.17 0.03 39.02
C GLU A 59 29.26 0.83 39.74
N GLN A 60 29.11 2.15 39.71
CA GLN A 60 30.00 3.10 40.37
C GLN A 60 29.76 2.99 41.88
N LEU A 61 30.83 2.81 42.66
CA LEU A 61 30.71 2.59 44.11
C LEU A 61 30.00 3.78 44.80
N PRO A 62 29.17 3.51 45.83
CA PRO A 62 28.43 4.54 46.54
C PRO A 62 29.35 5.50 47.31
N HIS A 63 28.82 6.67 47.68
CA HIS A 63 29.60 7.68 48.37
C HIS A 63 29.86 7.25 49.83
N VAL A 64 31.01 7.63 50.41
CA VAL A 64 31.49 7.15 51.72
C VAL A 64 30.46 7.37 52.85
N SER A 65 29.66 8.42 52.77
CA SER A 65 28.59 8.71 53.73
C SER A 65 27.42 7.74 53.65
N GLU A 66 27.11 7.23 52.46
CA GLU A 66 26.05 6.24 52.23
C GLU A 66 26.53 4.82 52.62
N GLU A 67 27.82 4.52 52.42
CA GLU A 67 28.45 3.29 52.92
C GLU A 67 28.48 3.26 54.45
N ALA A 68 28.79 4.38 55.11
CA ALA A 68 28.74 4.49 56.58
C ALA A 68 27.31 4.33 57.13
N ALA A 69 26.29 4.85 56.42
CA ALA A 69 24.89 4.68 56.81
C ALA A 69 24.40 3.24 56.62
N THR A 70 24.81 2.57 55.54
CA THR A 70 24.46 1.16 55.29
C THR A 70 25.17 0.21 56.23
N THR A 71 26.46 0.43 56.51
CA THR A 71 27.21 -0.35 57.50
C THR A 71 26.65 -0.18 58.91
N GLY A 72 26.31 1.04 59.34
CA GLY A 72 25.65 1.27 60.63
C GLY A 72 24.28 0.61 60.75
N LYS A 73 23.50 0.58 59.66
CA LYS A 73 22.23 -0.19 59.60
C LYS A 73 22.45 -1.69 59.77
N ILE A 74 23.58 -2.22 59.28
CA ILE A 74 23.91 -3.65 59.35
C ILE A 74 24.48 -4.03 60.72
N THR A 75 25.34 -3.20 61.31
CA THR A 75 25.98 -3.46 62.61
C THR A 75 25.09 -3.08 63.79
N GLY A 76 24.00 -2.36 63.56
CA GLY A 76 23.06 -1.92 64.59
C GLY A 76 23.51 -0.71 65.40
N GLU A 77 24.68 -0.15 65.08
CA GLU A 77 25.11 1.16 65.60
C GLU A 77 24.65 2.23 64.62
N GLY A 78 23.70 3.07 65.04
CA GLY A 78 23.03 4.06 64.18
C GLY A 78 24.00 4.98 63.44
N GLY A 79 24.11 4.81 62.12
CA GLY A 79 24.85 5.70 61.23
C GLY A 79 24.18 7.07 61.06
N PRO A 80 24.89 8.08 60.51
CA PRO A 80 24.33 9.42 60.35
C PRO A 80 23.11 9.43 59.41
N GLU A 81 21.98 9.99 59.85
CA GLU A 81 20.76 10.14 59.06
C GLU A 81 20.92 11.23 57.99
N VAL A 82 21.01 10.80 56.73
CA VAL A 82 21.29 11.69 55.58
C VAL A 82 20.05 12.51 55.15
N GLU A 83 18.83 12.10 55.53
CA GLU A 83 17.59 12.69 55.00
C GLU A 83 17.01 13.87 55.81
N GLN A 84 17.48 14.17 57.02
CA GLN A 84 16.88 15.21 57.88
C GLN A 84 17.76 16.45 58.15
N GLY A 85 18.90 16.60 57.49
CA GLY A 85 19.69 17.83 57.59
C GLY A 85 19.13 18.94 56.67
N THR A 86 18.83 20.13 57.21
CA THR A 86 18.63 21.30 56.35
C THR A 86 19.90 21.51 55.51
N PRO A 87 19.80 21.62 54.17
CA PRO A 87 20.98 21.68 53.31
C PRO A 87 21.90 22.83 53.74
N VAL A 88 23.21 22.58 53.85
CA VAL A 88 24.21 23.59 54.24
C VAL A 88 24.13 24.84 53.37
N GLN A 89 23.71 24.68 52.11
CA GLN A 89 23.46 25.76 51.16
C GLN A 89 22.32 26.71 51.58
N GLU A 90 21.32 26.23 52.32
CA GLU A 90 20.25 27.09 52.85
C GLU A 90 20.68 27.83 54.11
N VAL A 91 21.50 27.20 54.95
CA VAL A 91 22.07 27.84 56.15
C VAL A 91 22.99 28.99 55.74
N LEU A 92 23.85 28.77 54.73
CA LEU A 92 24.70 29.80 54.15
C LEU A 92 23.91 30.93 53.46
N LYS A 93 22.70 30.69 52.98
CA LYS A 93 21.84 31.74 52.40
C LYS A 93 21.12 32.57 53.46
N ARG A 94 20.89 32.01 54.65
CA ARG A 94 20.18 32.67 55.76
C ARG A 94 21.10 33.47 56.67
N ASP A 95 22.34 33.03 56.88
CA ASP A 95 23.31 33.66 57.77
C ASP A 95 24.42 34.41 57.01
N GLU A 96 24.36 35.75 57.01
CA GLU A 96 25.34 36.62 56.34
C GLU A 96 26.77 36.44 56.89
N LYS A 97 26.91 36.20 58.21
CA LYS A 97 28.20 35.94 58.86
C LYS A 97 28.86 34.63 58.42
N ALA A 98 28.06 33.66 57.98
CA ALA A 98 28.55 32.38 57.49
C ALA A 98 29.06 32.49 56.05
N GLN A 99 28.51 33.40 55.24
CA GLN A 99 29.01 33.67 53.88
C GLN A 99 30.40 34.30 53.90
N GLU A 100 30.67 35.23 54.83
CA GLU A 100 31.96 35.93 54.91
C GLU A 100 33.14 35.00 55.23
N ASN A 101 32.89 33.97 56.05
CA ASN A 101 33.91 32.99 56.46
C ASN A 101 33.90 31.70 55.60
N ALA A 102 33.03 31.62 54.58
CA ALA A 102 32.97 30.45 53.69
C ALA A 102 34.20 30.37 52.76
N PRO A 103 34.61 29.15 52.34
CA PRO A 103 35.69 28.99 51.37
C PRO A 103 35.32 29.67 50.03
N LYS A 104 36.33 30.25 49.37
CA LYS A 104 36.17 31.15 48.22
C LYS A 104 35.32 30.58 47.07
N VAL A 105 35.41 29.27 46.83
CA VAL A 105 34.62 28.57 45.79
C VAL A 105 33.11 28.69 46.04
N MET A 106 32.68 28.64 47.30
CA MET A 106 31.25 28.74 47.65
C MET A 106 30.74 30.19 47.65
N GLN A 107 31.62 31.17 47.87
CA GLN A 107 31.27 32.59 47.78
C GLN A 107 30.99 33.03 46.33
N ASP A 108 31.69 32.43 45.36
CA ASP A 108 31.51 32.74 43.94
C ASP A 108 30.15 32.24 43.40
N ASP A 109 29.66 31.10 43.90
CA ASP A 109 28.35 30.55 43.52
C ASP A 109 27.16 31.31 44.15
N ALA A 110 27.36 31.94 45.33
CA ALA A 110 26.31 32.64 46.05
C ALA A 110 26.09 34.09 45.59
N LYS A 111 27.02 34.68 44.82
CA LYS A 111 26.88 36.04 44.30
C LYS A 111 25.90 36.06 43.12
N PRO A 112 24.75 36.76 43.20
CA PRO A 112 23.88 36.92 42.04
C PRO A 112 24.61 37.80 41.01
N SER A 113 25.11 37.17 39.94
CA SER A 113 25.75 37.88 38.84
C SER A 113 24.68 38.64 38.05
N ALA A 114 24.38 39.89 38.45
CA ALA A 114 23.70 40.82 37.57
C ALA A 114 24.64 41.14 36.39
N PRO A 115 24.25 40.88 35.13
CA PRO A 115 25.16 41.05 34.01
C PRO A 115 25.43 42.54 33.76
N LYS A 116 26.56 43.05 34.28
CA LYS A 116 27.12 44.34 33.87
C LYS A 116 27.73 44.20 32.49
N GLY A 117 26.90 44.38 31.46
CA GLY A 117 27.36 44.40 30.08
C GLY A 117 26.33 45.01 29.14
N THR A 118 26.60 46.23 28.66
CA THR A 118 25.95 46.83 27.48
C THR A 118 26.45 46.15 26.21
N ARG A 119 26.27 44.83 26.10
CA ARG A 119 26.50 44.13 24.84
C ARG A 119 25.18 44.12 24.07
N LEU A 120 25.18 44.81 22.93
CA LEU A 120 24.09 44.79 21.96
C LEU A 120 23.72 43.33 21.68
N TYR A 121 22.52 42.95 22.11
CA TYR A 121 21.98 41.61 21.95
C TYR A 121 22.18 41.14 20.51
N SER A 122 22.97 40.09 20.34
CA SER A 122 23.24 39.51 19.03
C SER A 122 21.91 39.22 18.31
N THR A 123 21.83 39.66 17.05
CA THR A 123 20.70 39.35 16.16
C THR A 123 20.44 37.85 16.06
N SER A 124 21.46 37.00 16.29
CA SER A 124 21.31 35.55 16.32
C SER A 124 20.52 35.04 17.52
N ALA A 125 20.68 35.63 18.71
CA ALA A 125 19.99 35.20 19.93
C ALA A 125 18.51 35.56 19.87
N ARG A 126 18.17 36.77 19.37
CA ARG A 126 16.79 37.14 19.07
C ARG A 126 16.18 36.25 17.99
N ARG A 127 16.92 35.96 16.91
CA ARG A 127 16.44 35.09 15.84
C ARG A 127 16.17 33.67 16.35
N LEU A 128 17.02 33.10 17.21
CA LEU A 128 16.78 31.79 17.80
C LEU A 128 15.56 31.77 18.73
N ALA A 129 15.41 32.76 19.61
CA ALA A 129 14.25 32.88 20.48
C ALA A 129 12.95 33.11 19.67
N GLN A 130 13.02 33.90 18.60
CA GLN A 130 11.90 34.16 17.71
C GLN A 130 11.56 32.93 16.87
N THR A 131 12.55 32.16 16.41
CA THR A 131 12.30 30.86 15.75
C THR A 131 11.74 29.83 16.72
N GLN A 132 12.21 29.78 17.98
CA GLN A 132 11.65 28.90 19.00
C GLN A 132 10.21 29.29 19.36
N ALA A 133 9.91 30.59 19.42
CA ALA A 133 8.54 31.08 19.61
C ALA A 133 7.63 30.76 18.40
N ILE A 134 8.14 30.85 17.17
CA ILE A 134 7.42 30.46 15.95
C ILE A 134 7.22 28.94 15.87
N ILE A 135 8.16 28.14 16.39
CA ILE A 135 8.06 26.68 16.45
C ILE A 135 7.07 26.24 17.56
N ASN A 136 7.01 26.96 18.68
CA ASN A 136 6.08 26.69 19.78
C ASN A 136 4.66 27.21 19.53
N LEU A 137 4.51 28.16 18.61
CA LEU A 137 3.22 28.41 17.96
C LEU A 137 3.03 27.28 16.95
N GLY A 138 2.50 26.15 17.43
CA GLY A 138 1.96 25.11 16.56
C GLY A 138 1.10 25.76 15.47
N PRO A 139 1.04 25.18 14.25
CA PRO A 139 0.48 25.83 13.08
C PRO A 139 -0.85 26.47 13.46
N ALA A 140 -0.87 27.81 13.51
CA ALA A 140 -2.08 28.54 13.81
C ALA A 140 -3.11 28.07 12.78
N GLU A 141 -4.21 27.46 13.27
CA GLU A 141 -5.35 27.07 12.48
C GLU A 141 -5.92 28.33 11.81
N LEU A 142 -5.35 28.69 10.66
CA LEU A 142 -5.94 29.61 9.72
C LEU A 142 -7.11 28.87 9.10
N GLU A 143 -8.25 28.86 9.79
CA GLU A 143 -9.52 28.41 9.26
C GLU A 143 -10.31 29.62 8.73
N PRO A 144 -10.14 30.03 7.46
CA PRO A 144 -11.21 30.68 6.72
C PRO A 144 -11.99 29.58 5.97
N SER A 145 -12.54 28.58 6.67
CA SER A 145 -13.24 27.50 5.96
C SER A 145 -14.65 27.94 5.58
N GLY A 146 -14.85 28.27 4.32
CA GLY A 146 -16.18 28.43 3.69
C GLY A 146 -16.98 27.12 3.61
N GLN A 147 -16.64 26.10 4.39
CA GLN A 147 -17.27 24.79 4.44
C GLN A 147 -18.01 24.62 5.76
N ILE A 148 -19.24 24.11 5.68
CA ILE A 148 -20.12 23.88 6.84
C ILE A 148 -19.62 22.69 7.69
N TYR A 149 -18.97 21.71 7.05
CA TYR A 149 -18.41 20.52 7.68
C TYR A 149 -16.94 20.41 7.30
N GLY A 150 -16.12 19.84 8.20
CA GLY A 150 -14.68 19.69 8.02
C GLY A 150 -14.29 19.02 6.69
N LEU A 151 -13.08 19.31 6.23
CA LEU A 151 -12.57 18.76 4.98
C LEU A 151 -12.28 17.25 5.12
N PRO A 152 -12.57 16.45 4.08
CA PRO A 152 -12.21 15.04 4.08
C PRO A 152 -10.69 14.87 4.00
N GLU A 153 -10.18 13.80 4.61
CA GLU A 153 -8.76 13.45 4.53
C GLU A 153 -8.34 13.09 3.11
N LEU A 154 -7.24 13.70 2.66
CA LEU A 154 -6.64 13.44 1.35
C LEU A 154 -5.34 12.62 1.54
N PRO A 155 -5.04 11.66 0.64
CA PRO A 155 -5.76 11.32 -0.59
C PRO A 155 -7.02 10.48 -0.35
N LEU A 156 -8.09 10.80 -1.08
CA LEU A 156 -9.33 10.03 -1.00
C LEU A 156 -9.09 8.56 -1.40
N PRO A 157 -9.81 7.59 -0.79
CA PRO A 157 -9.71 6.20 -1.18
C PRO A 157 -10.15 6.00 -2.63
N SER A 158 -9.54 5.04 -3.33
CA SER A 158 -9.82 4.78 -4.75
C SER A 158 -11.31 4.49 -5.05
N THR A 159 -12.04 3.94 -4.07
CA THR A 159 -13.47 3.59 -4.19
C THR A 159 -14.39 4.82 -4.21
N SER A 160 -13.93 5.98 -3.71
CA SER A 160 -14.70 7.23 -3.75
C SER A 160 -14.89 7.74 -5.18
N HIS A 161 -13.98 7.41 -6.09
CA HIS A 161 -14.03 7.89 -7.45
C HIS A 161 -15.10 7.14 -8.27
N ILE A 162 -16.03 7.86 -8.90
CA ILE A 162 -17.18 7.29 -9.63
C ILE A 162 -16.79 6.19 -10.63
N LYS A 163 -15.70 6.38 -11.39
CA LYS A 163 -15.22 5.39 -12.38
C LYS A 163 -14.58 4.14 -11.75
N HIS A 164 -14.17 4.22 -10.49
CA HIS A 164 -13.45 3.19 -9.72
C HIS A 164 -14.22 2.79 -8.45
N ARG A 165 -15.56 2.97 -8.46
CA ARG A 165 -16.44 2.65 -7.33
C ARG A 165 -16.31 1.21 -6.85
N TYR A 166 -16.21 0.26 -7.78
CA TYR A 166 -16.12 -1.16 -7.49
C TYR A 166 -14.68 -1.66 -7.65
N ASP A 167 -14.39 -2.79 -7.02
CA ASP A 167 -13.13 -3.52 -7.20
C ASP A 167 -12.86 -3.74 -8.71
N PRO A 168 -11.62 -3.52 -9.18
CA PRO A 168 -11.24 -3.78 -10.57
C PRO A 168 -11.61 -5.17 -11.08
N ILE A 169 -11.61 -6.19 -10.23
CA ILE A 169 -11.99 -7.57 -10.59
C ILE A 169 -13.48 -7.65 -10.89
N ILE A 170 -14.31 -7.12 -9.99
CA ILE A 170 -15.77 -7.09 -10.17
C ILE A 170 -16.08 -6.37 -11.48
N LYS A 171 -15.51 -5.16 -11.67
CA LYS A 171 -15.67 -4.39 -12.91
C LYS A 171 -15.24 -5.16 -14.15
N GLN A 172 -14.14 -5.92 -14.06
CA GLN A 172 -13.65 -6.71 -15.17
C GLN A 172 -14.59 -7.88 -15.49
N VAL A 173 -15.04 -8.63 -14.49
CA VAL A 173 -15.95 -9.77 -14.69
C VAL A 173 -17.33 -9.30 -15.16
N THR A 174 -17.88 -8.22 -14.59
CA THR A 174 -19.17 -7.65 -15.04
C THR A 174 -19.12 -7.26 -16.51
N ASN A 175 -18.02 -6.66 -16.97
CA ASN A 175 -17.86 -6.29 -18.37
C ASN A 175 -17.74 -7.51 -19.29
N LEU A 176 -17.20 -8.63 -18.81
CA LEU A 176 -17.11 -9.89 -19.57
C LEU A 176 -18.43 -10.67 -19.57
N LEU A 177 -19.27 -10.50 -18.55
CA LEU A 177 -20.64 -11.02 -18.50
C LEU A 177 -21.60 -10.23 -19.40
N MET A 178 -21.28 -8.96 -19.70
CA MET A 178 -22.13 -8.07 -20.48
C MET A 178 -22.21 -8.49 -21.95
N GLN A 179 -23.44 -8.61 -22.44
CA GLN A 179 -23.76 -8.87 -23.85
C GLN A 179 -24.63 -7.71 -24.37
N ASP A 180 -24.50 -7.39 -25.65
CA ASP A 180 -25.27 -6.34 -26.34
C ASP A 180 -25.25 -4.96 -25.66
N GLY A 181 -24.23 -4.65 -24.86
CA GLY A 181 -24.18 -3.41 -24.06
C GLY A 181 -25.13 -3.36 -22.85
N LYS A 182 -25.78 -4.47 -22.49
CA LYS A 182 -26.72 -4.58 -21.37
C LYS A 182 -25.99 -4.67 -20.02
N LEU A 183 -25.42 -3.55 -19.59
CA LEU A 183 -24.61 -3.47 -18.37
C LEU A 183 -25.42 -3.78 -17.09
N SER A 184 -26.66 -3.28 -17.01
CA SER A 184 -27.53 -3.47 -15.84
C SER A 184 -27.83 -4.95 -15.57
N VAL A 185 -28.01 -5.75 -16.63
CA VAL A 185 -28.23 -7.20 -16.54
C VAL A 185 -26.97 -7.90 -16.04
N ALA A 186 -25.80 -7.51 -16.54
CA ALA A 186 -24.53 -8.07 -16.09
C ALA A 186 -24.22 -7.73 -14.62
N GLN A 187 -24.53 -6.50 -14.17
CA GLN A 187 -24.43 -6.11 -12.77
C GLN A 187 -25.36 -6.93 -11.87
N ARG A 188 -26.60 -7.15 -12.29
CA ARG A 188 -27.55 -8.02 -11.57
C ARG A 188 -27.03 -9.45 -11.46
N ASN A 189 -26.56 -10.02 -12.57
CA ASN A 189 -25.99 -11.37 -12.58
C ASN A 189 -24.77 -11.47 -11.66
N MET A 190 -23.91 -10.46 -11.63
CA MET A 190 -22.77 -10.39 -10.70
C MET A 190 -23.24 -10.36 -9.23
N ALA A 191 -24.25 -9.55 -8.90
CA ALA A 191 -24.81 -9.53 -7.55
C ALA A 191 -25.33 -10.92 -7.13
N MET A 192 -26.04 -11.62 -8.03
CA MET A 192 -26.53 -12.98 -7.80
C MET A 192 -25.40 -14.01 -7.65
N ILE A 193 -24.28 -13.84 -8.37
CA ILE A 193 -23.08 -14.69 -8.22
C ILE A 193 -22.50 -14.52 -6.81
N LEU A 194 -22.28 -13.26 -6.39
CA LEU A 194 -21.72 -12.96 -5.07
C LEU A 194 -22.64 -13.40 -3.93
N GLU A 195 -23.95 -13.22 -4.10
CA GLU A 195 -24.96 -13.72 -3.16
C GLU A 195 -24.89 -15.24 -3.02
N ARG A 196 -24.78 -15.96 -4.14
CA ARG A 196 -24.65 -17.43 -4.11
C ARG A 196 -23.34 -17.89 -3.47
N LEU A 197 -22.24 -17.17 -3.66
CA LEU A 197 -20.98 -17.47 -2.97
C LEU A 197 -21.08 -17.23 -1.46
N ARG A 198 -21.87 -16.22 -1.05
CA ARG A 198 -22.09 -15.90 0.36
C ARG A 198 -22.94 -16.95 1.09
N THR A 199 -23.91 -17.56 0.41
CA THR A 199 -24.81 -18.57 0.99
C THR A 199 -24.31 -20.00 0.81
N ALA A 200 -23.28 -20.21 -0.02
CA ALA A 200 -22.66 -21.52 -0.20
C ALA A 200 -21.88 -21.94 1.05
N PRO A 201 -21.78 -23.25 1.34
CA PRO A 201 -20.91 -23.75 2.39
C PRO A 201 -19.43 -23.44 2.08
N PRO A 202 -18.56 -23.38 3.10
CA PRO A 202 -17.13 -23.21 2.90
C PRO A 202 -16.55 -24.31 1.97
N PRO A 203 -15.74 -23.95 0.96
CA PRO A 203 -15.18 -24.94 0.04
C PRO A 203 -14.14 -25.82 0.73
N THR A 204 -14.07 -27.07 0.30
CA THR A 204 -13.04 -28.04 0.70
C THR A 204 -11.95 -28.11 -0.37
N PRO A 205 -10.76 -27.51 -0.14
CA PRO A 205 -9.75 -27.40 -1.18
C PRO A 205 -9.01 -28.72 -1.39
N ASP A 206 -8.82 -29.13 -2.64
CA ASP A 206 -7.98 -30.27 -2.98
C ASP A 206 -6.48 -29.95 -2.73
N PRO A 207 -5.73 -30.78 -1.99
CA PRO A 207 -4.31 -30.54 -1.71
C PRO A 207 -3.43 -30.55 -2.97
N ARG A 208 -3.89 -31.21 -4.04
CA ARG A 208 -3.20 -31.27 -5.34
C ARG A 208 -3.30 -29.95 -6.12
N ARG A 209 -4.33 -29.15 -5.84
CA ARG A 209 -4.65 -27.92 -6.56
C ARG A 209 -4.90 -26.81 -5.54
N PRO A 210 -3.87 -26.41 -4.77
CA PRO A 210 -4.03 -25.37 -3.77
C PRO A 210 -4.38 -24.04 -4.44
N LEU A 211 -5.12 -23.21 -3.69
CA LEU A 211 -5.34 -21.82 -4.05
C LEU A 211 -4.02 -21.02 -4.00
N LEU A 212 -4.10 -19.72 -4.29
CA LEU A 212 -2.92 -18.85 -4.23
C LEU A 212 -2.28 -18.86 -2.83
N PRO A 213 -0.94 -18.78 -2.76
CA PRO A 213 -0.24 -18.66 -1.49
C PRO A 213 -0.62 -17.34 -0.80
N GLY A 214 -0.78 -17.39 0.53
CA GLY A 214 -1.23 -16.24 1.32
C GLY A 214 -2.74 -16.02 1.31
N ALA A 215 -3.53 -16.94 0.73
CA ALA A 215 -4.98 -16.92 0.87
C ALA A 215 -5.40 -17.15 2.33
N PRO A 216 -6.46 -16.48 2.82
CA PRO A 216 -7.04 -16.78 4.13
C PRO A 216 -7.62 -18.21 4.17
N PRO A 217 -7.92 -18.74 5.38
CA PRO A 217 -8.58 -20.02 5.51
C PRO A 217 -9.94 -20.03 4.78
N THR A 218 -10.34 -21.20 4.30
CA THR A 218 -11.54 -21.35 3.45
C THR A 218 -12.84 -20.99 4.16
N THR A 219 -12.84 -21.01 5.50
CA THR A 219 -13.95 -20.57 6.36
C THR A 219 -14.29 -19.09 6.18
N HIS A 220 -13.33 -18.23 5.83
CA HIS A 220 -13.54 -16.78 5.67
C HIS A 220 -14.08 -16.40 4.28
N LEU A 221 -14.04 -17.33 3.32
CA LEU A 221 -14.44 -17.08 1.94
C LEU A 221 -15.93 -16.76 1.75
N PRO A 222 -16.90 -17.50 2.33
CA PRO A 222 -18.32 -17.16 2.16
C PRO A 222 -18.67 -15.78 2.75
N LEU A 223 -18.04 -15.39 3.86
CA LEU A 223 -18.23 -14.05 4.45
C LEU A 223 -17.70 -12.93 3.55
N ASN A 224 -16.63 -13.21 2.78
CA ASN A 224 -15.99 -12.28 1.87
C ASN A 224 -16.12 -12.75 0.40
N PRO A 225 -17.30 -12.63 -0.23
CA PRO A 225 -17.56 -13.19 -1.55
C PRO A 225 -16.73 -12.53 -2.66
N ILE A 226 -16.30 -11.27 -2.46
CA ILE A 226 -15.37 -10.59 -3.38
C ILE A 226 -14.04 -11.33 -3.35
N LEU A 227 -13.46 -11.52 -2.16
CA LEU A 227 -12.20 -12.22 -1.97
C LEU A 227 -12.28 -13.66 -2.51
N TYR A 228 -13.37 -14.36 -2.24
CA TYR A 228 -13.65 -15.69 -2.80
C TYR A 228 -13.54 -15.68 -4.33
N LEU A 229 -14.25 -14.76 -4.99
CA LEU A 229 -14.19 -14.60 -6.44
C LEU A 229 -12.77 -14.25 -6.92
N THR A 230 -12.06 -13.37 -6.22
CA THR A 230 -10.68 -12.97 -6.59
C THR A 230 -9.72 -14.16 -6.57
N LEU A 231 -9.76 -14.96 -5.50
CA LEU A 231 -8.86 -16.09 -5.29
C LEU A 231 -9.13 -17.20 -6.30
N ALA A 232 -10.40 -17.54 -6.53
CA ALA A 232 -10.78 -18.53 -7.52
C ALA A 232 -10.27 -18.15 -8.93
N ILE A 233 -10.44 -16.88 -9.34
CA ILE A 233 -9.99 -16.41 -10.65
C ILE A 233 -8.47 -16.40 -10.72
N ASP A 234 -7.78 -15.83 -9.74
CA ASP A 234 -6.33 -15.66 -9.81
C ASP A 234 -5.56 -16.98 -9.65
N SER A 235 -6.11 -17.97 -8.94
CA SER A 235 -5.56 -19.33 -8.89
C SER A 235 -5.57 -20.02 -10.26
N VAL A 236 -6.67 -19.87 -11.00
CA VAL A 236 -6.83 -20.51 -12.31
C VAL A 236 -6.20 -19.71 -13.45
N ALA A 237 -5.89 -18.44 -13.19
CA ALA A 237 -5.26 -17.55 -14.15
C ALA A 237 -3.92 -18.09 -14.68
N PRO A 238 -3.76 -18.25 -16.01
CA PRO A 238 -2.50 -18.70 -16.57
C PRO A 238 -1.45 -17.59 -16.50
N LEU A 239 -0.21 -17.92 -16.14
CA LEU A 239 0.89 -16.95 -16.05
C LEU A 239 1.39 -16.48 -17.42
N LEU A 240 1.24 -17.33 -18.43
CA LEU A 240 1.71 -17.11 -19.79
C LEU A 240 0.64 -17.51 -20.80
N ARG A 241 0.76 -16.96 -22.01
CA ARG A 241 0.08 -17.46 -23.21
C ARG A 241 1.11 -17.90 -24.23
N ILE A 242 0.67 -18.65 -25.23
CA ILE A 242 1.52 -19.06 -26.34
C ILE A 242 1.19 -18.18 -27.54
N ARG A 243 2.22 -17.57 -28.12
CA ARG A 243 2.15 -16.87 -29.40
C ARG A 243 2.67 -17.79 -30.50
N SER A 244 1.85 -18.01 -31.51
CA SER A 244 2.24 -18.75 -32.70
C SER A 244 2.94 -17.79 -33.67
N GLN A 245 4.22 -18.05 -33.97
CA GLN A 245 5.02 -17.30 -34.94
C GLN A 245 5.14 -18.11 -36.23
N LYS A 246 4.35 -17.77 -37.25
CA LYS A 246 4.32 -18.47 -38.54
C LYS A 246 5.68 -18.38 -39.25
N GLY A 247 6.12 -19.47 -39.88
CA GLY A 247 7.36 -19.53 -40.67
C GLY A 247 8.67 -19.50 -39.87
N ALA A 248 8.60 -19.50 -38.53
CA ALA A 248 9.80 -19.45 -37.67
C ALA A 248 10.43 -20.82 -37.41
N ALA A 249 9.66 -21.91 -37.53
CA ALA A 249 10.16 -23.27 -37.29
C ALA A 249 10.77 -23.93 -38.55
N GLY A 250 10.78 -23.24 -39.70
CA GLY A 250 11.07 -23.83 -41.01
C GLY A 250 9.84 -24.45 -41.67
N GLY A 251 9.91 -24.73 -42.97
CA GLY A 251 8.86 -25.46 -43.72
C GLY A 251 7.44 -24.86 -43.63
N GLY A 252 7.29 -23.57 -43.33
CA GLY A 252 5.99 -22.91 -43.12
C GLY A 252 5.33 -23.18 -41.76
N VAL A 253 5.91 -24.04 -40.91
CA VAL A 253 5.37 -24.39 -39.59
C VAL A 253 5.53 -23.22 -38.61
N ALA A 254 4.51 -23.02 -37.77
CA ALA A 254 4.54 -21.97 -36.78
C ALA A 254 5.27 -22.39 -35.50
N LEU A 255 6.22 -21.57 -35.06
CA LEU A 255 6.93 -21.76 -33.81
C LEU A 255 6.09 -21.26 -32.64
N GLN A 256 5.92 -22.09 -31.62
CA GLN A 256 5.22 -21.71 -30.41
C GLN A 256 6.17 -20.98 -29.46
N ILE A 257 5.85 -19.73 -29.11
CA ILE A 257 6.68 -18.89 -28.26
C ILE A 257 5.87 -18.51 -27.01
N PRO A 258 6.28 -18.92 -25.80
CA PRO A 258 5.60 -18.53 -24.56
C PRO A 258 5.83 -17.04 -24.26
N ILE A 259 4.79 -16.32 -23.84
CA ILE A 259 4.83 -14.89 -23.50
C ILE A 259 4.15 -14.68 -22.14
N PRO A 260 4.79 -13.99 -21.18
CA PRO A 260 4.17 -13.69 -19.90
C PRO A 260 2.97 -12.75 -20.05
N LEU A 261 1.97 -12.94 -19.20
CA LEU A 261 0.74 -12.14 -19.21
C LEU A 261 0.70 -11.17 -18.03
N GLY A 262 0.27 -9.93 -18.30
CA GLY A 262 -0.06 -8.97 -17.25
C GLY A 262 -1.32 -9.37 -16.48
N LEU A 263 -1.47 -8.91 -15.23
CA LEU A 263 -2.56 -9.31 -14.31
C LEU A 263 -3.97 -9.18 -14.95
N ARG A 264 -4.27 -8.06 -15.61
CA ARG A 264 -5.57 -7.87 -16.29
C ARG A 264 -5.81 -8.91 -17.40
N GLN A 265 -4.76 -9.26 -18.15
CA GLN A 265 -4.86 -10.27 -19.22
C GLN A 265 -5.04 -11.67 -18.63
N ARG A 266 -4.32 -12.00 -17.55
CA ARG A 266 -4.43 -13.26 -16.81
C ARG A 266 -5.85 -13.48 -16.28
N ARG A 267 -6.42 -12.47 -15.61
CA ARG A 267 -7.81 -12.52 -15.13
C ARG A 267 -8.81 -12.65 -16.26
N ARG A 268 -8.60 -11.94 -17.39
CA ARG A 268 -9.47 -12.04 -18.56
C ARG A 268 -9.52 -13.46 -19.11
N THR A 269 -8.38 -14.10 -19.32
CA THR A 269 -8.34 -15.46 -19.88
C THR A 269 -8.99 -16.48 -18.93
N ALA A 270 -8.73 -16.37 -17.62
CA ALA A 270 -9.42 -17.19 -16.61
C ALA A 270 -10.94 -17.03 -16.68
N VAL A 271 -11.44 -15.79 -16.62
CA VAL A 271 -12.89 -15.53 -16.63
C VAL A 271 -13.53 -16.04 -17.91
N MET A 272 -12.90 -15.89 -19.07
CA MET A 272 -13.43 -16.46 -20.31
C MET A 272 -13.56 -17.98 -20.22
N TRP A 273 -12.55 -18.69 -19.69
CA TRP A 273 -12.63 -20.13 -19.51
C TRP A 273 -13.71 -20.56 -18.51
N ILE A 274 -13.94 -19.76 -17.47
CA ILE A 274 -14.99 -19.99 -16.47
C ILE A 274 -16.37 -19.82 -17.11
N LEU A 275 -16.58 -18.76 -17.91
CA LEU A 275 -17.83 -18.55 -18.63
C LEU A 275 -18.08 -19.66 -19.66
N ASP A 276 -17.05 -20.10 -20.37
CA ASP A 276 -17.14 -21.24 -21.29
C ASP A 276 -17.51 -22.54 -20.58
N ALA A 277 -17.03 -22.76 -19.35
CA ALA A 277 -17.38 -23.92 -18.55
C ALA A 277 -18.83 -23.82 -18.04
N ALA A 278 -19.21 -22.66 -17.49
CA ALA A 278 -20.53 -22.39 -16.96
C ALA A 278 -21.63 -22.49 -18.03
N THR A 279 -21.36 -22.04 -19.26
CA THR A 279 -22.30 -22.14 -20.38
C THR A 279 -22.54 -23.58 -20.80
N LYS A 280 -21.52 -24.44 -20.74
CA LYS A 280 -21.62 -25.88 -21.05
C LYS A 280 -22.34 -26.69 -19.97
N LYS A 281 -22.42 -26.20 -18.73
CA LYS A 281 -23.16 -26.89 -17.66
C LYS A 281 -24.66 -26.97 -17.97
N ARG A 282 -25.25 -28.14 -17.72
CA ARG A 282 -26.70 -28.37 -17.84
C ARG A 282 -27.47 -27.42 -16.91
N SER A 283 -28.62 -26.93 -17.37
CA SER A 283 -29.51 -26.15 -16.48
C SER A 283 -30.15 -27.06 -15.45
N LYS A 284 -30.07 -26.69 -14.17
CA LYS A 284 -30.72 -27.40 -13.06
C LYS A 284 -32.19 -26.98 -12.84
N GLY A 285 -32.63 -25.91 -13.49
CA GLY A 285 -33.94 -25.30 -13.27
C GLY A 285 -34.26 -24.19 -14.28
N SER A 286 -35.31 -23.44 -13.97
CA SER A 286 -35.80 -22.30 -14.77
C SER A 286 -35.67 -21.00 -13.99
N GLY A 287 -35.56 -19.87 -14.71
CA GLY A 287 -35.54 -18.54 -14.10
C GLY A 287 -34.36 -17.68 -14.54
N ARG A 288 -34.42 -16.40 -14.16
CA ARG A 288 -33.43 -15.36 -14.55
C ARG A 288 -32.09 -15.52 -13.81
N THR A 289 -32.07 -16.25 -12.70
CA THR A 289 -30.89 -16.47 -11.84
C THR A 289 -30.02 -17.64 -12.31
N MET A 290 -30.52 -18.47 -13.24
CA MET A 290 -29.90 -19.75 -13.58
C MET A 290 -28.47 -19.60 -14.13
N PHE A 291 -28.23 -18.60 -14.98
CA PHE A 291 -26.90 -18.36 -15.52
C PHE A 291 -25.91 -17.92 -14.43
N ALA A 292 -26.33 -17.02 -13.54
CA ALA A 292 -25.52 -16.56 -12.41
C ALA A 292 -25.16 -17.73 -11.47
N HIS A 293 -26.12 -18.60 -11.16
CA HIS A 293 -25.87 -19.77 -10.33
C HIS A 293 -24.91 -20.78 -10.99
N LYS A 294 -24.99 -20.98 -12.31
CA LYS A 294 -24.01 -21.83 -13.01
C LYS A 294 -22.59 -21.30 -12.89
N VAL A 295 -22.41 -19.99 -13.02
CA VAL A 295 -21.10 -19.33 -12.87
C VAL A 295 -20.61 -19.46 -11.42
N ALA A 296 -21.48 -19.24 -10.43
CA ALA A 296 -21.12 -19.43 -9.02
C ALA A 296 -20.75 -20.88 -8.68
N ASP A 297 -21.51 -21.86 -9.18
CA ASP A 297 -21.22 -23.29 -9.00
C ASP A 297 -19.85 -23.65 -9.62
N GLU A 298 -19.45 -23.03 -10.75
CA GLU A 298 -18.09 -23.17 -11.29
C GLU A 298 -17.01 -22.56 -10.39
N LEU A 299 -17.25 -21.38 -9.82
CA LEU A 299 -16.30 -20.75 -8.90
C LEU A 299 -16.08 -21.60 -7.64
N ILE A 300 -17.13 -22.20 -7.09
CA ILE A 300 -17.04 -23.15 -5.97
C ILE A 300 -16.23 -24.38 -6.41
N SER A 301 -16.55 -24.96 -7.57
CA SER A 301 -15.81 -26.10 -8.12
C SER A 301 -14.33 -25.81 -8.37
N ILE A 302 -13.99 -24.55 -8.67
CA ILE A 302 -12.60 -24.08 -8.82
C ILE A 302 -11.89 -24.05 -7.49
N ALA A 303 -12.53 -23.49 -6.46
CA ALA A 303 -11.94 -23.39 -5.12
C ALA A 303 -11.76 -24.75 -4.46
N GLU A 304 -12.62 -25.71 -4.79
CA GLU A 304 -12.44 -27.11 -4.38
C GLU A 304 -11.37 -27.83 -5.21
N GLY A 305 -10.97 -27.32 -6.37
CA GLY A 305 -9.97 -27.97 -7.24
C GLY A 305 -10.56 -28.93 -8.28
N LYS A 306 -11.88 -29.13 -8.32
CA LYS A 306 -12.57 -30.12 -9.17
C LYS A 306 -12.90 -29.64 -10.58
N SER A 307 -12.72 -28.35 -10.87
CA SER A 307 -13.10 -27.79 -12.17
C SER A 307 -12.22 -28.26 -13.34
N SER A 308 -12.80 -28.36 -14.53
CA SER A 308 -12.08 -28.63 -15.79
C SER A 308 -11.17 -27.47 -16.22
N VAL A 309 -11.34 -26.28 -15.63
CA VAL A 309 -10.53 -25.10 -15.95
C VAL A 309 -9.08 -25.27 -15.48
N TRP A 310 -8.86 -26.04 -14.40
CA TRP A 310 -7.53 -26.42 -13.95
C TRP A 310 -6.74 -27.21 -15.00
N GLU A 311 -7.41 -28.09 -15.75
CA GLU A 311 -6.79 -28.85 -16.83
C GLU A 311 -6.41 -27.95 -18.01
N LYS A 312 -7.28 -26.99 -18.37
CA LYS A 312 -6.95 -25.97 -19.39
C LYS A 312 -5.72 -25.15 -18.99
N ARG A 313 -5.63 -24.71 -17.73
CA ARG A 313 -4.46 -23.99 -17.19
C ARG A 313 -3.20 -24.86 -17.28
N GLY A 314 -3.29 -26.11 -16.82
CA GLY A 314 -2.20 -27.08 -16.87
C GLY A 314 -1.70 -27.34 -18.30
N GLY A 315 -2.61 -27.48 -19.27
CA GLY A 315 -2.26 -27.66 -20.68
C GLY A 315 -1.46 -26.49 -21.26
N VAL A 316 -1.88 -25.25 -20.98
CA VAL A 316 -1.14 -24.04 -21.42
C VAL A 316 0.25 -23.98 -20.78
N HIS A 317 0.36 -24.30 -19.49
CA HIS A 317 1.65 -24.27 -18.79
C HIS A 317 2.58 -25.38 -19.28
N ARG A 318 2.07 -26.60 -19.48
CA ARG A 318 2.83 -27.73 -20.03
C ARG A 318 3.39 -27.42 -21.42
N LEU A 319 2.57 -26.84 -22.30
CA LEU A 319 3.00 -26.44 -23.63
C LEU A 319 4.02 -25.28 -23.57
N GLY A 320 3.82 -24.33 -22.65
CA GLY A 320 4.77 -23.26 -22.37
C GLY A 320 6.14 -23.78 -21.93
N VAL A 321 6.18 -24.75 -21.02
CA VAL A 321 7.42 -25.40 -20.56
C VAL A 321 8.10 -26.17 -21.69
N ALA A 322 7.34 -26.93 -22.48
CA ALA A 322 7.88 -27.65 -23.64
C ALA A 322 8.51 -26.69 -24.67
N SER A 323 7.92 -25.51 -24.86
CA SER A 323 8.38 -24.52 -25.85
C SER A 323 9.36 -23.48 -25.28
N ARG A 324 9.93 -23.69 -24.08
CA ARG A 324 10.82 -22.73 -23.43
C ARG A 324 12.06 -22.36 -24.27
N ALA A 325 12.58 -23.31 -25.03
CA ALA A 325 13.77 -23.11 -25.88
C ALA A 325 13.51 -22.10 -27.02
N ASN A 326 12.26 -21.91 -27.42
CA ASN A 326 11.89 -21.04 -28.54
C ASN A 326 11.98 -19.55 -28.21
N LEU A 327 12.17 -19.19 -26.93
CA LEU A 327 12.30 -17.79 -26.49
C LEU A 327 13.49 -17.07 -27.13
N SER A 328 14.60 -17.77 -27.40
CA SER A 328 15.81 -17.17 -27.97
C SER A 328 15.69 -16.83 -29.47
N PHE A 329 14.61 -17.25 -30.14
CA PHE A 329 14.44 -17.07 -31.58
C PHE A 329 14.47 -15.59 -32.02
N GLY A 330 13.98 -14.67 -31.19
CA GLY A 330 13.92 -13.23 -31.49
C GLY A 330 15.25 -12.49 -31.38
N ASN A 331 16.16 -12.95 -30.53
CA ASN A 331 17.41 -12.22 -30.23
C ASN A 331 18.54 -12.50 -31.24
N ARG A 332 18.44 -13.57 -32.04
CA ARG A 332 19.52 -14.00 -32.96
C ARG A 332 19.55 -13.23 -34.29
N ARG A 333 18.58 -12.35 -34.57
CA ARG A 333 18.39 -11.75 -35.91
C ARG A 333 18.79 -10.27 -36.04
N ARG A 334 19.50 -9.70 -35.08
CA ARG A 334 20.11 -8.36 -35.24
C ARG A 334 21.62 -8.44 -34.97
N PRO A 335 22.45 -8.70 -35.99
CA PRO A 335 23.82 -8.19 -35.93
C PRO A 335 23.72 -6.66 -35.79
N LYS A 336 24.48 -6.10 -34.85
CA LYS A 336 24.75 -4.65 -34.78
C LYS A 336 25.56 -4.25 -35.99
#